data_AF-A0A348XHM6-F1
#
_entry.id   AF-A0A348XHM6-F1
#
_cell.length_a   1.000
_cell.length_b   1.000
_cell.length_c   1.000
_cell.angle_alpha   90.00
_cell.angle_beta   90.00
_cell.angle_gamma   90.00
#
_symmetry.space_group_name_H-M   'P 1'
#
loop_
_entity.id
_entity.type
_entity.pdbx_description
1 polymer ?
#
loop_
_entity_poly.entity_id
_entity_poly.type
_entity_poly.pdbx_seq_one_letter_code
_entity_poly.pdbx_strand_id
1 'polypeptide(L)'
;MPHEGDEVQIKGTRDRFLGGFNHTFAADDFWFTRKEDTVYVIALGRPADGRIAVKAIKGLAIRSIRLLGTTGDLSWAETPDAVEINLPAWSDDGLGYALEITC
;
A
#
# COMPACT_ATOMS: atom_id res chain seq x y z
N MET A 1 -1.69 -36.72 -31.38
CA MET A 1 -1.18 -35.43 -30.92
C MET A 1 -2.40 -34.65 -30.41
N PRO A 2 -2.63 -34.52 -29.10
CA PRO A 2 -3.61 -33.58 -28.60
C PRO A 2 -2.94 -32.21 -28.40
N HIS A 3 -3.64 -31.20 -28.89
CA HIS A 3 -3.30 -29.78 -28.84
C HIS A 3 -4.14 -29.17 -27.73
N GLU A 4 -3.50 -28.31 -26.92
CA GLU A 4 -4.11 -27.19 -26.19
C GLU A 4 -5.28 -27.49 -25.23
N GLY A 5 -4.98 -27.42 -23.94
CA GLY A 5 -5.97 -27.39 -22.87
C GLY A 5 -5.60 -28.29 -21.69
N ASP A 6 -4.48 -28.02 -21.03
CA ASP A 6 -4.30 -28.53 -19.66
C ASP A 6 -5.50 -28.03 -18.83
N GLU A 7 -6.17 -28.98 -18.18
CA GLU A 7 -7.42 -28.79 -17.47
C GLU A 7 -7.23 -27.76 -16.34
N VAL A 8 -7.48 -26.47 -16.64
CA VAL A 8 -7.57 -25.45 -15.59
C VAL A 8 -8.85 -25.77 -14.82
N GLN A 9 -8.69 -26.49 -13.71
CA GLN A 9 -9.77 -26.75 -12.75
C GLN A 9 -10.27 -25.40 -12.21
N ILE A 10 -11.34 -24.87 -12.80
CA ILE A 10 -11.99 -23.64 -12.35
C ILE A 10 -12.70 -23.96 -11.04
N LYS A 11 -11.98 -23.83 -9.92
CA LYS A 11 -12.51 -24.01 -8.58
C LYS A 11 -13.56 -22.94 -8.25
N GLY A 12 -14.63 -23.36 -7.58
CA GLY A 12 -15.78 -22.53 -7.29
C GLY A 12 -15.53 -21.56 -6.12
N THR A 13 -16.47 -20.65 -5.87
CA THR A 13 -16.43 -19.72 -4.73
C THR A 13 -16.38 -20.44 -3.38
N ARG A 14 -16.96 -21.64 -3.28
CA ARG A 14 -16.86 -22.51 -2.09
C ARG A 14 -15.43 -22.94 -1.79
N ASP A 15 -14.64 -23.26 -2.81
CA ASP A 15 -13.25 -23.68 -2.64
C ASP A 15 -12.36 -22.51 -2.18
N ARG A 16 -12.66 -21.27 -2.63
CA ARG A 16 -11.99 -20.06 -2.13
C ARG A 16 -12.32 -19.75 -0.68
N PHE A 17 -13.57 -19.99 -0.27
CA PHE A 17 -13.99 -19.83 1.12
C PHE A 17 -13.32 -20.87 2.03
N LEU A 18 -13.27 -22.14 1.61
CA LEU A 18 -12.66 -23.22 2.37
C LEU A 18 -11.12 -23.14 2.40
N GLY A 19 -10.50 -22.62 1.34
CA GLY A 19 -9.04 -22.41 1.27
C GLY A 19 -8.53 -21.25 2.13
N GLY A 20 -9.43 -20.37 2.60
CA GLY A 20 -9.07 -19.17 3.34
C GLY A 20 -8.33 -18.13 2.50
N PHE A 21 -8.21 -16.92 3.04
CA PHE A 21 -7.37 -15.86 2.47
C PHE A 21 -6.06 -15.82 3.24
N ASN A 22 -5.08 -16.64 2.83
CA ASN A 22 -3.76 -16.72 3.47
C ASN A 22 -2.73 -15.90 2.67
N HIS A 23 -2.82 -14.58 2.78
CA HIS A 23 -1.82 -13.68 2.19
C HIS A 23 -1.18 -12.85 3.30
N THR A 24 0.14 -12.92 3.39
CA THR A 24 0.92 -12.06 4.28
C THR A 24 1.29 -10.81 3.49
N PHE A 25 0.63 -9.69 3.78
CA PHE A 25 1.01 -8.40 3.22
C PHE A 25 2.21 -7.86 3.98
N ALA A 26 3.28 -7.56 3.26
CA ALA A 26 4.44 -6.91 3.85
C ALA A 26 4.18 -5.41 4.01
N ALA A 27 4.90 -4.77 4.94
CA ALA A 27 4.73 -3.34 5.21
C ALA A 27 5.24 -2.44 4.06
N ASP A 28 5.97 -3.01 3.11
CA ASP A 28 6.48 -2.39 1.89
C ASP A 28 5.64 -2.72 0.63
N ASP A 29 4.53 -3.45 0.79
CA ASP A 29 3.55 -3.67 -0.28
C ASP A 29 2.63 -2.45 -0.40
N PHE A 30 2.80 -1.71 -1.50
CA PHE A 30 2.05 -0.49 -1.79
C PHE A 30 1.23 -0.59 -3.07
N TRP A 31 -0.02 -0.11 -3.00
CA TRP A 31 -0.86 0.18 -4.15
C TRP A 31 -0.97 1.69 -4.35
N PHE A 32 -1.07 2.10 -5.61
CA PHE A 32 -1.11 3.49 -5.98
C PHE A 32 -2.36 3.80 -6.79
N THR A 33 -3.03 4.91 -6.44
CA THR A 33 -4.02 5.53 -7.33
C THR A 33 -3.71 7.01 -7.46
N ARG A 34 -4.22 7.66 -8.51
CA ARG A 34 -4.00 9.08 -8.74
C ARG A 34 -5.31 9.75 -9.09
N LYS A 35 -5.52 10.94 -8.54
CA LYS A 35 -6.58 11.85 -8.95
C LYS A 35 -5.97 13.25 -9.06
N GLU A 36 -6.02 13.84 -10.25
CA GLU A 36 -5.47 15.18 -10.50
C GLU A 36 -3.99 15.28 -10.05
N ASP A 37 -3.70 16.18 -9.12
CA ASP A 37 -2.35 16.43 -8.57
C ASP A 37 -2.06 15.62 -7.31
N THR A 38 -2.92 14.66 -6.98
CA THR A 38 -2.83 13.86 -5.76
C THR A 38 -2.57 12.40 -6.10
N VAL A 39 -1.52 11.84 -5.49
CA VAL A 39 -1.21 10.40 -5.49
C VAL A 39 -1.64 9.83 -4.15
N TYR A 40 -2.35 8.70 -4.18
CA TYR A 40 -2.70 7.95 -2.99
C TYR A 40 -1.83 6.71 -2.89
N VAL A 41 -1.18 6.52 -1.74
CA VAL A 41 -0.38 5.33 -1.42
C VAL A 41 -1.14 4.51 -0.40
N ILE A 42 -1.50 3.28 -0.75
CA ILE A 42 -2.33 2.40 0.09
C ILE A 42 -1.47 1.20 0.50
N ALA A 43 -1.47 0.88 1.79
CA ALA A 43 -0.79 -0.28 2.34
C ALA A 43 -1.76 -1.16 3.12
N LEU A 44 -1.63 -2.47 2.95
CA LEU A 44 -2.39 -3.50 3.68
C LEU A 44 -1.57 -4.16 4.80
N GLY A 45 -0.34 -3.68 5.02
CA GLY A 45 0.54 -4.05 6.12
C GLY A 45 1.02 -2.79 6.84
N ARG A 46 1.11 -2.84 8.17
CA ARG A 46 1.63 -1.73 8.98
C ARG A 46 3.10 -1.97 9.35
N PRO A 47 3.96 -0.94 9.27
CA PRO A 47 5.33 -1.08 9.75
C PRO A 47 5.35 -1.11 11.28
N ALA A 48 6.21 -1.97 11.85
CA ALA A 48 6.36 -2.09 13.29
C ALA A 48 6.99 -0.85 13.96
N ASP A 49 7.79 -0.08 13.21
CA ASP A 49 8.54 1.07 13.72
C ASP A 49 7.95 2.42 13.30
N GLY A 50 6.75 2.44 12.73
CA GLY A 50 6.07 3.67 12.32
C GLY A 50 6.79 4.43 11.19
N ARG A 51 7.62 3.75 10.40
CA ARG A 51 8.32 4.38 9.28
C ARG A 51 8.16 3.55 8.02
N ILE A 52 8.04 4.24 6.88
CA ILE A 52 8.04 3.61 5.57
C ILE A 52 8.94 4.34 4.60
N ALA A 53 9.45 3.60 3.60
CA ALA A 53 10.22 4.12 2.49
C ALA A 53 9.48 3.82 1.18
N VAL A 54 8.97 4.87 0.52
CA VAL A 54 8.20 4.72 -0.72
C VAL A 54 9.08 5.15 -1.90
N LYS A 55 9.65 4.16 -2.61
CA LYS A 55 10.55 4.42 -3.75
C LYS A 55 9.85 5.06 -4.95
N ALA A 56 8.60 4.70 -5.18
CA ALA A 56 7.84 5.08 -6.37
C ALA A 56 7.48 6.58 -6.45
N ILE A 57 7.55 7.31 -5.34
CA ILE A 57 7.21 8.74 -5.26
C ILE A 57 8.44 9.65 -5.23
N LYS A 58 9.64 9.08 -5.30
CA LYS A 58 10.90 9.84 -5.33
C LYS A 58 10.95 10.74 -6.56
N GLY A 59 11.36 11.99 -6.38
CA GLY A 59 11.48 12.97 -7.47
C GLY A 59 10.16 13.62 -7.88
N LEU A 60 9.06 13.33 -7.18
CA LEU A 60 7.83 14.11 -7.29
C LEU A 60 7.99 15.45 -6.55
N ALA A 61 7.32 16.49 -7.03
CA ALA A 61 7.30 17.80 -6.39
C ALA A 61 6.36 17.82 -5.17
N ILE A 62 6.65 16.99 -4.16
CA ILE A 62 5.76 16.77 -3.01
C ILE A 62 5.55 18.08 -2.23
N ARG A 63 4.31 18.56 -2.21
CA ARG A 63 3.86 19.72 -1.42
C ARG A 63 3.42 19.31 -0.02
N SER A 64 2.73 18.19 0.10
CA SER A 64 2.30 17.64 1.40
C SER A 64 2.09 16.13 1.34
N ILE A 65 2.23 15.48 2.49
CA ILE A 65 1.87 14.08 2.71
C ILE A 65 0.96 14.03 3.93
N ARG A 66 -0.20 13.40 3.82
CA ARG A 66 -1.18 13.26 4.90
C ARG A 66 -1.63 11.82 5.05
N LEU A 67 -1.87 11.39 6.28
CA LEU A 67 -2.54 10.12 6.55
C LEU A 67 -4.06 10.34 6.56
N LEU A 68 -4.77 9.62 5.69
CA LEU A 68 -6.23 9.71 5.61
C LEU A 68 -6.87 9.29 6.94
N GLY A 69 -7.87 10.04 7.37
CA GLY A 69 -8.55 9.84 8.67
C GLY A 69 -7.86 10.55 9.85
N THR A 70 -6.73 11.22 9.62
CA THR A 70 -6.06 12.05 10.64
C THR A 70 -5.98 13.52 10.20
N THR A 71 -5.63 14.39 11.13
CA THR A 71 -5.40 15.80 10.88
C THR A 71 -3.91 16.11 10.92
N GLY A 72 -3.43 16.87 9.93
CA GLY A 72 -2.05 17.34 9.86
C GLY A 72 -1.18 16.63 8.82
N ASP A 73 -0.09 17.30 8.46
CA ASP A 73 0.90 16.78 7.52
C ASP A 73 1.93 15.90 8.24
N LEU A 74 2.38 14.87 7.54
CA LEU A 74 3.41 13.95 8.02
C LEU A 74 4.80 14.53 7.82
N SER A 75 5.73 14.16 8.71
CA SER A 75 7.15 14.45 8.53
C SER A 75 7.77 13.44 7.56
N TRP A 76 8.41 13.93 6.51
CA TRP A 76 9.04 13.09 5.49
C TRP A 76 10.36 13.69 5.02
N ALA A 77 11.22 12.85 4.42
CA ALA A 77 12.47 13.27 3.80
C ALA A 77 12.72 12.46 2.52
N GLU A 78 13.17 13.12 1.46
CA GLU A 78 13.67 12.42 0.27
C GLU A 78 15.13 12.01 0.51
N THR A 79 15.40 10.72 0.37
CA THR A 79 16.74 10.13 0.41
C THR A 79 17.17 9.73 -1.00
N PRO A 80 18.45 9.32 -1.21
CA PRO A 80 18.89 8.83 -2.51
C PRO A 80 18.07 7.66 -3.07
N ASP A 81 17.40 6.89 -2.20
CA ASP A 81 16.72 5.66 -2.58
C ASP A 81 15.18 5.76 -2.55
N ALA A 82 14.61 6.62 -1.70
CA ALA A 82 13.17 6.67 -1.47
C ALA A 82 12.71 8.00 -0.84
N VAL A 83 11.40 8.16 -0.68
CA VAL A 83 10.84 9.12 0.28
C VAL A 83 10.53 8.39 1.57
N GLU A 84 11.21 8.75 2.66
CA GLU A 84 10.99 8.23 4.00
C GLU A 84 9.90 9.04 4.71
N ILE A 85 8.89 8.37 5.26
CA ILE A 85 7.71 9.00 5.86
C ILE A 85 7.56 8.48 7.29
N ASN A 86 7.40 9.41 8.24
CA ASN A 86 7.11 9.10 9.64
C ASN A 86 5.60 9.08 9.85
N LEU A 87 5.11 7.92 10.28
CA LEU A 87 3.72 7.65 10.55
C LEU A 87 3.43 7.97 12.03
N PRO A 88 2.35 8.71 12.35
CA PRO A 88 1.97 8.93 13.74
C PRO A 88 1.60 7.63 14.45
N ALA A 89 1.50 7.66 15.78
CA ALA A 89 0.81 6.59 16.49
C ALA A 89 -0.70 6.70 16.20
N TRP A 90 -1.33 5.61 15.78
CA TRP A 90 -2.79 5.52 15.63
C TRP A 90 -3.29 4.11 15.96
N SER A 91 -4.61 3.96 16.13
CA SER A 91 -5.21 2.71 16.60
C SER A 91 -4.85 1.50 15.74
N ASP A 92 -4.47 0.39 16.38
CA ASP A 92 -4.00 -0.86 15.73
C ASP A 92 -5.13 -1.70 15.11
N ASP A 93 -6.37 -1.27 15.27
CA ASP A 93 -7.57 -2.03 14.89
C ASP A 93 -7.80 -2.10 13.36
N GLY A 94 -6.99 -1.41 12.57
CA GLY A 94 -7.16 -1.29 11.12
C GLY A 94 -6.21 -2.18 10.31
N LEU A 95 -6.76 -2.85 9.31
CA LEU A 95 -6.04 -3.77 8.40
C LEU A 95 -5.03 -3.07 7.45
N GLY A 96 -4.98 -1.74 7.42
CA GLY A 96 -4.14 -1.00 6.50
C GLY A 96 -4.27 0.51 6.71
N TYR A 97 -3.66 1.28 5.81
CA TYR A 97 -3.73 2.74 5.81
C TYR A 97 -3.57 3.30 4.40
N ALA A 98 -3.91 4.58 4.22
CA ALA A 98 -3.76 5.28 2.97
C ALA A 98 -3.18 6.68 3.21
N LEU A 99 -2.16 7.03 2.42
CA LEU A 99 -1.55 8.34 2.40
C LEU A 99 -2.06 9.13 1.20
N GLU A 100 -2.32 10.41 1.42
CA GLU A 100 -2.58 11.41 0.41
C GLU A 100 -1.30 12.21 0.17
N ILE A 101 -0.79 12.22 -1.06
CA ILE A 101 0.41 12.95 -1.46
C ILE A 101 0.00 13.98 -2.51
N THR A 102 0.04 15.25 -2.13
CA THR A 102 -0.18 16.35 -3.07
C THR A 102 1.16 16.74 -3.68
N CYS A 103 1.30 16.54 -5.00
CA CYS A 103 2.40 17.08 -5.81
C CYS A 103 2.05 18.49 -6.26
#